data_AF-N9TU02-F1
#
_entry.id   AF-N9TU02-F1
#
_cell.length_a   1.000
_cell.length_b   1.000
_cell.length_c   1.000
_cell.angle_alpha   90.00
_cell.angle_beta   90.00
_cell.angle_gamma   90.00
#
_symmetry.space_group_name_H-M   'P 1'
#
loop_
_entity.id
_entity.type
_entity.pdbx_description
1 polymer ?
#
loop_
_entity_poly.entity_id
_entity_poly.type
_entity_poly.pdbx_seq_one_letter_code
_entity_poly.pdbx_strand_id
1 'polypeptide(L)' 'MSKITELDKREHLITLFEKYQKFLTQTQSQAFQLYFLEDMSYQEIANLTATTRTAAYDSVKKAISKLERLEQKMVQ' A
#
# COMPACT_ATOMS: atom_id res chain seq x y z
N MET A 1 15.11 -6.81 -21.30
CA MET A 1 14.03 -6.51 -20.35
C MET A 1 14.65 -6.37 -18.97
N SER A 2 14.85 -5.13 -18.52
CA SER A 2 15.41 -4.86 -17.21
C SER A 2 14.49 -5.46 -16.15
N LYS A 3 15.02 -6.34 -15.30
CA LYS A 3 14.29 -6.84 -14.14
C LYS A 3 13.93 -5.64 -13.28
N ILE A 4 12.65 -5.31 -13.20
CA ILE A 4 12.14 -4.39 -12.18
C ILE A 4 12.54 -5.00 -10.84
N THR A 5 13.35 -4.27 -10.06
CA THR A 5 13.79 -4.73 -8.75
C THR A 5 12.67 -4.50 -7.72
N GLU A 6 12.70 -5.23 -6.59
CA GLU A 6 11.72 -5.01 -5.51
C GLU A 6 11.77 -3.57 -4.96
N LEU A 7 12.94 -2.90 -5.05
CA LEU A 7 13.11 -1.49 -4.72
C LEU A 7 12.36 -0.59 -5.70
N ASP A 8 12.51 -0.82 -7.01
CA ASP A 8 11.77 -0.07 -8.05
C ASP A 8 10.25 -0.20 -7.84
N LYS A 9 9.80 -1.39 -7.43
CA LYS A 9 8.38 -1.63 -7.14
C LYS A 9 7.92 -0.88 -5.89
N ARG A 10 8.73 -0.82 -4.84
CA ARG A 10 8.42 -0.09 -3.60
C ARG A 10 8.28 1.41 -3.88
N GLU A 11 9.24 1.99 -4.59
CA GLU A 11 9.22 3.40 -4.98
C GLU A 11 8.03 3.73 -5.90
N HIS A 12 7.72 2.84 -6.85
CA HIS A 12 6.53 2.97 -7.71
C HIS A 12 5.25 3.05 -6.88
N LEU A 13 5.06 2.13 -5.94
CA LEU A 13 3.86 2.09 -5.09
C LEU A 13 3.74 3.33 -4.20
N ILE A 14 4.86 3.85 -3.68
CA ILE A 14 4.86 5.10 -2.90
C ILE A 14 4.45 6.28 -3.79
N THR A 15 4.98 6.36 -5.01
CA THR A 15 4.60 7.39 -5.99
C THR A 15 3.10 7.34 -6.30
N LEU A 16 2.55 6.14 -6.50
CA LEU A 16 1.10 5.98 -6.70
C LEU A 16 0.30 6.40 -5.47
N PHE A 17 0.79 6.07 -4.28
CA PHE A 17 0.15 6.44 -3.03
C PHE A 17 0.09 7.97 -2.87
N GLU A 18 1.17 8.70 -3.12
CA GLU A 18 1.17 10.17 -3.08
C GLU A 18 0.09 10.77 -3.99
N LYS A 19 -0.07 10.20 -5.20
CA LYS A 19 -1.04 10.66 -6.20
C LYS A 19 -2.49 10.29 -5.85
N TYR A 20 -2.71 9.11 -5.27
CA TYR A 20 -4.03 8.48 -5.21
C TYR A 20 -4.53 8.12 -3.80
N GLN A 21 -3.77 8.40 -2.73
CA GLN A 21 -4.14 8.08 -1.34
C GLN A 21 -5.54 8.58 -0.95
N LYS A 22 -5.99 9.72 -1.48
CA LYS A 22 -7.32 10.30 -1.22
C LYS A 22 -8.48 9.41 -1.68
N PHE A 23 -8.23 8.44 -2.56
CA PHE A 23 -9.24 7.49 -3.02
C PHE A 23 -9.25 6.20 -2.20
N LEU A 24 -8.28 5.98 -1.31
CA LEU A 24 -8.24 4.85 -0.40
C LEU A 24 -9.20 5.07 0.78
N THR A 25 -9.67 3.98 1.39
CA THR A 25 -10.32 4.11 2.70
C THR A 25 -9.29 4.48 3.76
N GLN A 26 -9.71 5.04 4.89
CA GLN A 26 -8.79 5.38 5.98
C GLN A 26 -7.94 4.17 6.42
N THR A 27 -8.55 2.99 6.58
CA THR A 27 -7.84 1.75 6.92
C THR A 27 -6.81 1.34 5.88
N GLN A 28 -7.13 1.45 4.59
CA GLN A 28 -6.20 1.15 3.50
C GLN A 28 -5.03 2.13 3.47
N SER A 29 -5.32 3.42 3.63
CA SER A 29 -4.31 4.47 3.62
C SER A 29 -3.35 4.34 4.81
N GLN A 30 -3.92 4.16 6.02
CA GLN A 30 -3.14 3.96 7.23
C GLN A 30 -2.28 2.70 7.15
N ALA A 31 -2.83 1.56 6.73
CA ALA A 31 -2.06 0.33 6.61
C ALA A 31 -0.93 0.45 5.58
N PHE A 32 -1.18 1.12 4.44
CA PHE A 32 -0.15 1.37 3.44
C PHE A 32 0.98 2.24 4.00
N GLN A 33 0.65 3.37 4.65
CA GLN A 33 1.64 4.26 5.24
C GLN A 33 2.51 3.55 6.27
N LEU A 34 1.91 2.83 7.21
CA LEU A 34 2.66 2.11 8.25
C LEU A 34 3.59 1.05 7.64
N TYR A 35 3.19 0.38 6.56
CA TYR A 35 4.02 -0.64 5.93
C TYR A 35 5.12 -0.07 5.02
N PHE A 36 4.78 0.89 4.16
CA PHE A 36 5.68 1.40 3.11
C PHE A 36 6.47 2.65 3.50
N LEU A 37 6.03 3.41 4.51
CA LEU A 37 6.69 4.65 4.92
C LEU A 37 7.35 4.52 6.30
N GLU A 38 6.72 3.75 7.20
CA GLU A 38 7.24 3.54 8.57
C GLU A 38 7.94 2.18 8.76
N ASP A 39 8.09 1.40 7.68
CA ASP A 39 8.74 0.06 7.66
C ASP A 39 8.21 -0.94 8.72
N MET A 40 6.93 -0.80 9.12
CA MET A 40 6.30 -1.71 10.07
C MET A 40 5.91 -3.04 9.41
N SER A 41 6.10 -4.13 10.14
CA SER A 41 5.58 -5.44 9.77
C SER A 41 4.05 -5.51 9.92
N TYR A 42 3.40 -6.47 9.23
CA TYR A 42 1.96 -6.69 9.41
C TYR A 42 1.55 -7.03 10.84
N GLN A 43 2.45 -7.61 11.64
CA GLN A 43 2.17 -7.90 13.04
C GLN A 43 2.19 -6.62 13.89
N GLU A 44 3.13 -5.73 13.65
CA GLU A 44 3.20 -4.44 14.35
C GLU A 44 2.02 -3.54 13.96
N ILE A 45 1.64 -3.51 12.68
CA ILE A 45 0.43 -2.84 12.21
C ILE A 45 -0.80 -3.42 12.89
N ALA A 46 -0.91 -4.75 12.95
CA ALA A 46 -2.04 -5.42 13.60
C ALA A 46 -2.18 -5.04 15.07
N ASN A 47 -1.05 -5.00 15.79
CA ASN A 47 -1.01 -4.58 17.19
C ASN A 47 -1.40 -3.10 17.34
N LEU A 48 -0.88 -2.22 16.49
CA LEU A 48 -1.15 -0.78 16.55
C LEU A 48 -2.62 -0.45 16.24
N THR A 49 -3.21 -1.14 15.27
CA THR A 49 -4.59 -0.88 14.83
C THR A 49 -5.61 -1.82 15.47
N ALA A 50 -5.24 -2.53 16.54
CA ALA A 50 -6.10 -3.48 17.26
C ALA A 50 -6.86 -4.45 16.32
N THR A 51 -6.14 -5.02 15.34
CA THR A 51 -6.70 -5.94 14.34
C THR A 51 -5.86 -7.21 14.25
N THR A 52 -6.18 -8.11 13.33
CA THR A 52 -5.40 -9.33 13.10
C THR A 52 -4.30 -9.09 12.07
N ARG A 53 -3.21 -9.87 12.15
CA ARG A 53 -2.14 -9.85 11.13
C ARG A 53 -2.69 -10.05 9.72
N THR A 54 -3.70 -10.92 9.56
CA THR A 54 -4.38 -11.15 8.28
C THR A 54 -5.14 -9.91 7.81
N ALA A 55 -5.85 -9.23 8.69
CA ALA A 55 -6.56 -8.00 8.34
C ALA A 55 -5.60 -6.84 7.98
N ALA A 56 -4.45 -6.74 8.64
CA ALA A 56 -3.39 -5.79 8.29
C ALA A 56 -2.82 -6.09 6.89
N TYR A 57 -2.46 -7.35 6.62
CA TYR A 57 -2.00 -7.80 5.30
C TYR A 57 -3.04 -7.50 4.20
N ASP A 58 -4.31 -7.84 4.43
CA ASP A 58 -5.38 -7.60 3.47
C ASP A 58 -5.59 -6.11 3.20
N SER A 59 -5.42 -5.27 4.23
CA SER A 59 -5.56 -3.82 4.09
C SER A 59 -4.46 -3.23 3.20
N VAL A 60 -3.20 -3.63 3.42
CA VAL A 60 -2.06 -3.25 2.56
C VAL A 60 -2.27 -3.75 1.14
N LYS A 61 -2.64 -5.04 0.96
CA LYS A 61 -2.88 -5.63 -0.35
C LYS A 61 -3.99 -4.92 -1.12
N LYS A 62 -5.11 -4.60 -0.45
CA LYS A 62 -6.22 -3.86 -1.06
C LYS A 62 -5.84 -2.44 -1.43
N ALA A 63 -4.99 -1.78 -0.63
CA ALA A 63 -4.44 -0.46 -0.96
C ALA A 63 -3.63 -0.53 -2.26
N ILE A 64 -2.66 -1.45 -2.35
CA ILE A 64 -1.82 -1.67 -3.55
C ILE A 64 -2.70 -1.91 -4.78
N SER A 65 -3.60 -2.90 -4.73
CA SER A 65 -4.46 -3.21 -5.88
C SER A 65 -5.35 -2.05 -6.31
N LYS A 66 -5.75 -1.17 -5.38
CA LYS A 66 -6.56 0.01 -5.70
C LYS A 66 -5.71 1.10 -6.35
N LEU A 67 -4.49 1.32 -5.88
CA LEU A 67 -3.54 2.26 -6.48
C LEU A 67 -3.19 1.86 -7.92
N GLU A 68 -2.84 0.60 -8.15
CA GLU A 68 -2.53 0.07 -9.49
C GLU A 68 -3.74 0.18 -10.45
N ARG A 69 -4.95 -0.09 -9.96
CA ARG A 69 -6.18 0.09 -10.76
C ARG A 69 -6.46 1.55 -11.10
N LEU A 70 -6.14 2.48 -10.19
CA LEU A 70 -6.30 3.92 -10.44
C LEU A 70 -5.29 4.40 -11.48
N GLU A 71 -4.05 3.93 -11.41
CA GLU A 71 -3.04 4.17 -12.43
C GLU A 71 -3.53 3.71 -13.81
N GLN A 72 -3.97 2.46 -13.94
CA GLN A 72 -4.48 1.92 -15.20
C GLN A 72 -5.63 2.73 -15.78
N LYS A 73 -6.53 3.26 -14.94
CA LYS A 73 -7.67 4.07 -15.40
C LYS A 73 -7.31 5.48 -15.84
N MET A 74 -6.24 6.08 -15.30
CA MET A 74 -5.83 7.45 -15.64
C MET A 74 -4.78 7.51 -16.77
N VAL A 75 -4.22 6.37 -17.17
CA VAL A 75 -3.31 6.24 -18.31
C VAL A 75 -4.08 5.87 -19.61
N GLN A 76 -5.41 5.78 -19.54
CA GLN A 76 -6.30 5.63 -20.71
C GLN A 76 -6.75 6.96 -21.30
#